data_AF-A0A355GMQ0-F1
#
_entry.id   AF-A0A355GMQ0-F1
#
_cell.length_a   1.000
_cell.length_b   1.000
_cell.length_c   1.000
_cell.angle_alpha   90.00
_cell.angle_beta   90.00
_cell.angle_gamma   90.00
#
_symmetry.space_group_name_H-M   'P 1'
#
loop_
_entity.id
_entity.type
_entity.pdbx_description
1 polymer ?
#
loop_
_entity_poly.entity_id
_entity_poly.type
_entity_poly.pdbx_seq_one_letter_code
_entity_poly.pdbx_strand_id
1 'polypeptide(L)' 'MSKVQKITPFLWFNDNAEQAMEFYLSVFENSKKLKINHYGSGGPGPEGSVMVAAFELEGQQFLALN' A
#
# COMPACT_ATOMS: atom_id res chain seq x y z
N MET A 1 -10.30 -16.27 -19.46
CA MET A 1 -10.53 -15.83 -18.07
C MET A 1 -9.21 -15.28 -17.55
N SER A 2 -9.19 -14.05 -17.03
CA SER A 2 -7.99 -13.53 -16.37
C SER A 2 -7.68 -14.40 -15.15
N LYS A 3 -6.41 -14.75 -14.97
CA LYS A 3 -5.95 -15.58 -13.87
C LYS A 3 -6.05 -14.76 -12.59
N VAL A 4 -6.85 -15.20 -11.62
CA VAL A 4 -6.92 -14.56 -10.30
C VAL A 4 -5.54 -14.60 -9.66
N GLN A 5 -5.00 -13.42 -9.33
CA GLN A 5 -3.75 -13.32 -8.60
C GLN A 5 -3.96 -13.81 -7.16
N LYS A 6 -3.15 -14.78 -6.73
CA LYS A 6 -3.26 -15.40 -5.40
C LYS A 6 -2.20 -14.92 -4.42
N ILE A 7 -1.12 -14.33 -4.93
CA ILE A 7 0.02 -13.87 -4.13
C ILE A 7 0.10 -12.35 -4.28
N THR A 8 0.10 -11.67 -3.15
CA THR A 8 0.22 -10.21 -3.07
C THR A 8 1.59 -9.88 -2.48
N PRO A 9 2.49 -9.22 -3.24
CA PRO A 9 3.73 -8.72 -2.69
C PRO A 9 3.47 -7.76 -1.53
N PHE A 10 4.28 -7.91 -0.49
CA PHE A 10 4.17 -7.13 0.74
C PHE A 10 5.50 -6.42 0.99
N LEU A 11 5.48 -5.09 0.90
CA LEU A 11 6.64 -4.23 0.97
C LEU A 11 6.73 -3.61 2.36
N TRP A 12 7.88 -3.76 3.02
CA TRP A 12 8.15 -3.14 4.30
C TRP A 12 8.89 -1.81 4.08
N PHE A 13 8.44 -0.77 4.77
CA PHE A 13 9.02 0.57 4.73
C PHE A 13 9.39 1.05 6.13
N ASN A 14 10.18 2.12 6.21
CA ASN A 14 10.54 2.75 7.47
C ASN A 14 9.87 4.12 7.54
N ASP A 15 8.62 4.12 8.00
CA ASP A 15 7.75 5.30 8.15
C ASP A 15 7.47 6.10 6.85
N ASN A 16 7.63 5.48 5.68
CA ASN A 16 7.43 6.13 4.39
C ASN A 16 6.58 5.34 3.36
N ALA A 17 5.79 4.37 3.81
CA ALA A 17 4.92 3.56 2.95
C ALA A 17 3.92 4.39 2.13
N GLU A 18 3.36 5.46 2.71
CA GLU A 18 2.40 6.31 2.00
C GLU A 18 3.07 7.11 0.89
N GLN A 19 4.21 7.75 1.17
CA GLN A 19 4.98 8.49 0.18
C GLN A 19 5.50 7.58 -0.93
N ALA A 20 5.92 6.35 -0.59
CA ALA A 20 6.34 5.36 -1.57
C ALA A 20 5.19 4.96 -2.49
N MET A 21 4.00 4.69 -1.94
CA MET A 21 2.80 4.43 -2.73
C MET A 21 2.48 5.61 -3.65
N GLU A 22 2.39 6.84 -3.14
CA GLU A 22 2.12 8.03 -3.97
C GLU A 22 3.13 8.19 -5.11
N PHE A 23 4.41 7.96 -4.83
CA PHE A 23 5.45 7.96 -5.85
C PHE A 23 5.20 6.89 -6.92
N TYR A 24 4.90 5.64 -6.53
CA TYR A 24 4.61 4.60 -7.51
C TYR A 24 3.37 4.93 -8.36
N LEU A 25 2.30 5.46 -7.75
CA LEU A 25 1.11 5.90 -8.47
C LEU A 25 1.43 7.01 -9.49
N SER A 26 2.40 7.88 -9.19
CA SER A 26 2.86 8.91 -10.14
C SER A 26 3.71 8.39 -11.30
N VAL A 27 4.31 7.20 -11.14
CA VAL A 27 5.24 6.61 -12.13
C VAL A 27 4.53 5.66 -13.10
N PHE A 28 3.57 4.87 -12.60
CA PHE A 28 2.84 3.88 -13.41
C PHE A 28 1.52 4.47 -13.92
N GLU A 29 1.31 4.43 -15.24
CA GLU A 29 0.12 5.00 -15.88
C GLU A 29 -1.17 4.30 -15.45
N ASN A 30 -1.17 2.97 -15.42
CA ASN A 30 -2.31 2.19 -14.95
C ASN A 30 -2.14 1.84 -13.48
N SER A 31 -2.34 2.84 -12.63
CA SER A 31 -2.17 2.71 -11.19
C SER A 31 -3.40 3.17 -10.43
N LYS A 32 -3.61 2.59 -9.24
CA LYS A 32 -4.77 2.92 -8.42
C LYS A 32 -4.47 2.81 -6.93
N LYS A 33 -4.77 3.88 -6.18
CA LYS A 33 -4.89 3.82 -4.73
C LYS A 33 -6.12 2.98 -4.37
N LEU A 34 -5.97 1.97 -3.51
CA LEU A 34 -7.08 1.14 -3.06
C LEU A 34 -7.53 1.54 -1.65
N LYS A 35 -6.80 1.10 -0.61
CA LYS A 35 -7.19 1.29 0.79
C LYS A 35 -5.98 1.66 1.63
N ILE A 36 -6.14 2.60 2.54
CA ILE A 36 -5.15 2.92 3.58
C ILE A 36 -5.77 2.60 4.93
N ASN A 37 -5.06 1.84 5.76
CA ASN A 37 -5.38 1.61 7.16
C ASN A 37 -4.36 2.38 8.00
N HIS A 38 -4.85 3.15 8.98
CA HIS A 38 -4.02 3.90 9.90
C HIS A 38 -3.99 3.20 11.27
N TYR A 39 -2.95 3.46 12.06
CA TYR A 39 -2.91 3.03 13.46
C TYR A 39 -3.98 3.78 14.27
N GLY A 40 -4.72 3.04 15.11
CA GLY A 40 -5.62 3.63 16.11
C GLY A 40 -4.88 3.95 17.42
N SER A 41 -5.61 4.51 18.40
CA SER A 41 -5.12 4.97 19.70
C SER A 41 -4.44 3.92 20.60
N GLY A 42 -4.40 2.65 20.21
CA GLY A 42 -3.70 1.56 20.92
C GLY A 42 -2.74 0.77 20.03
N GLY A 43 -2.41 1.28 18.83
CA GLY A 43 -1.48 0.63 17.92
C GLY A 43 -0.02 0.80 18.35
N PRO A 44 0.89 -0.06 17.84
CA PRO A 44 2.32 0.07 18.09
C PRO A 44 2.96 1.29 17.39
N GLY A 45 2.32 1.82 16.35
CA GLY A 45 2.74 3.03 15.64
C GLY A 45 1.99 4.29 16.10
N PRO A 46 2.45 5.49 15.70
CA PRO A 46 1.79 6.75 16.05
C PRO A 46 0.32 6.77 15.62
N GLU A 47 -0.58 7.23 16.49
CA GLU A 47 -2.01 7.31 16.16
C GLU A 47 -2.25 8.17 14.91
N GLY A 48 -3.05 7.67 13.98
CA GLY A 48 -3.34 8.32 12.71
C GLY A 48 -2.25 8.16 11.64
N SER A 49 -1.09 7.57 11.94
CA SER A 49 -0.07 7.25 10.93
C SER A 49 -0.47 6.01 10.11
N VAL A 50 0.03 5.90 8.88
CA VAL A 50 -0.25 4.77 8.01
C VAL A 50 0.33 3.50 8.61
N MET A 51 -0.53 2.50 8.79
CA MET A 51 -0.16 1.13 9.14
C MET A 51 0.06 0.35 7.84
N VAL A 52 -0.99 0.15 7.04
CA VAL A 52 -0.91 -0.58 5.77
C VAL A 52 -1.60 0.21 4.66
N ALA A 53 -0.92 0.35 3.52
CA ALA A 53 -1.47 0.88 2.28
C ALA A 53 -1.59 -0.22 1.22
N ALA A 54 -2.73 -0.29 0.56
CA ALA A 54 -3.00 -1.16 -0.57
C ALA A 54 -3.14 -0.32 -1.84
N PHE A 55 -2.45 -0.74 -2.90
CA PHE A 55 -2.47 -0.08 -4.20
C PHE A 55 -2.31 -1.10 -5.31
N GLU A 56 -2.63 -0.69 -6.54
CA GLU A 56 -2.50 -1.49 -7.74
C GLU A 56 -1.55 -0.78 -8.72
N LEU A 57 -0.62 -1.54 -9.30
CA LEU A 57 0.26 -1.10 -10.39
C LEU A 57 0.10 -2.10 -11.54
N GLU A 58 -0.26 -1.63 -12.73
CA GLU A 58 -0.39 -2.45 -13.95
C GLU A 58 -1.27 -3.70 -13.77
N GLY A 59 -2.38 -3.56 -13.04
CA GLY A 59 -3.30 -4.66 -12.76
C GLY A 59 -2.85 -5.63 -11.64
N GLN A 60 -1.71 -5.37 -11.00
CA GLN A 60 -1.20 -6.16 -9.88
C GLN A 60 -1.37 -5.41 -8.56
N GLN A 61 -2.01 -6.05 -7.58
CA GLN A 61 -2.15 -5.50 -6.24
C GLN A 61 -0.86 -5.68 -5.42
N PHE A 62 -0.55 -4.66 -4.62
CA PHE A 62 0.54 -4.59 -3.65
C PHE A 62 0.02 -4.17 -2.28
N LEU A 63 0.74 -4.57 -1.24
CA LEU A 63 0.59 -4.05 0.12
C LEU A 63 1.90 -3.41 0.55
N ALA A 64 1.82 -2.28 1.23
CA ALA A 64 2.94 -1.60 1.87
C ALA A 64 2.62 -1.40 3.35
N LEU A 65 3.58 -1.71 4.23
CA LEU A 65 3.49 -1.56 5.68
C LEU A 65 4.59 -0.63 6.17
N ASN A 66 4.26 0.20 7.16
CA ASN A 66 5.24 0.88 8.02
C ASN A 66 5.53 0.03 9.27
#